data_AF-A0AA92X365-F1
#
_entry.id   AF-A0AA92X365-F1
#
_cell.length_a   1.000
_cell.length_b   1.000
_cell.length_c   1.000
_cell.angle_alpha   90.00
_cell.angle_beta   90.00
_cell.angle_gamma   90.00
#
_symmetry.space_group_name_H-M   'P 1'
#
loop_
_entity.id
_entity.type
_entity.pdbx_description
1 polymer ?
#
loop_
_entity_poly.entity_id
_entity_poly.type
_entity_poly.pdbx_seq_one_letter_code
_entity_poly.pdbx_strand_id
1 'polypeptide(L)'
;MSSRLIYFAKQFVESKIDADKFADPYILMRNEERDFNKLKIEGKDVDEASSSIFCLADCYNHEPDRYDYELDEAGLRKKVKSILEKFNLL
;
A
#
# COMPACT_ATOMS: atom_id res chain seq x y z
N MET A 1 11.32 0.18 -5.84
CA MET A 1 10.77 -0.02 -4.48
C MET A 1 11.29 -1.32 -3.88
N SER A 2 11.34 -1.44 -2.55
CA SER A 2 11.85 -2.63 -1.85
C SER A 2 10.77 -3.63 -1.40
N SER A 3 11.17 -4.89 -1.18
CA SER A 3 10.36 -5.96 -0.56
C SER A 3 9.77 -5.58 0.80
N ARG A 4 10.29 -4.54 1.47
CA ARG A 4 9.77 -4.07 2.77
C ARG A 4 8.35 -3.50 2.63
N LEU A 5 8.07 -2.74 1.56
CA LEU A 5 6.74 -2.19 1.29
C LEU A 5 5.74 -3.31 0.99
N ILE A 6 6.16 -4.30 0.20
CA ILE A 6 5.34 -5.48 -0.12
C ILE A 6 5.05 -6.29 1.14
N TYR A 7 6.06 -6.52 1.98
CA TYR A 7 5.86 -7.22 3.25
C TYR A 7 4.86 -6.49 4.15
N PHE A 8 4.96 -5.16 4.23
CA PHE A 8 4.03 -4.34 5.01
C PHE A 8 2.59 -4.43 4.45
N ALA A 9 2.44 -4.37 3.12
CA ALA A 9 1.16 -4.59 2.45
C ALA A 9 0.57 -5.99 2.71
N LYS A 10 1.40 -7.04 2.79
CA LYS A 10 0.95 -8.39 3.19
C LYS A 10 0.40 -8.40 4.61
N GLN A 11 1.09 -7.76 5.57
CA GLN A 11 0.60 -7.70 6.95
C GLN A 11 -0.79 -7.06 7.04
N PHE A 12 -1.04 -6.03 6.23
CA PHE A 12 -2.34 -5.41 6.13
C PHE A 12 -3.38 -6.35 5.53
N VAL A 13 -3.08 -7.02 4.42
CA VAL A 13 -4.02 -7.99 3.80
C VAL A 13 -4.36 -9.15 4.75
N GLU A 14 -3.40 -9.60 5.55
CA GLU A 14 -3.54 -10.67 6.55
C GLU A 14 -4.27 -10.24 7.85
N SER A 15 -4.80 -9.00 7.93
CA SER A 15 -5.47 -8.47 9.13
C SER A 15 -4.60 -8.37 10.37
N LYS A 16 -3.27 -8.30 10.20
CA LYS A 16 -2.36 -8.07 11.33
C LYS A 16 -2.29 -6.60 11.72
N ILE A 17 -2.61 -5.70 10.79
CA ILE A 17 -2.76 -4.26 11.00
C ILE A 17 -4.07 -3.78 10.38
N ASP A 18 -4.64 -2.74 10.97
CA ASP A 18 -5.82 -2.02 10.46
C ASP A 18 -5.40 -0.99 9.40
N ALA A 19 -6.37 -0.37 8.73
CA ALA A 19 -6.08 0.58 7.66
C ALA A 19 -5.48 1.91 8.18
N ASP A 20 -5.86 2.36 9.37
CA ASP A 20 -5.30 3.56 10.01
C ASP A 20 -3.80 3.39 10.29
N LYS A 21 -3.39 2.21 10.78
CA LYS A 21 -1.98 1.86 10.99
C LYS A 21 -1.25 1.42 9.72
N PHE A 22 -1.94 1.37 8.58
CA PHE A 22 -1.35 0.99 7.32
C PHE A 22 -1.14 2.20 6.40
N ALA A 23 -2.16 3.03 6.17
CA ALA A 23 -2.14 4.07 5.15
C ALA A 23 -1.01 5.09 5.34
N ASP A 24 -1.01 5.80 6.48
CA ASP A 24 0.01 6.82 6.76
C ASP A 24 1.42 6.22 6.83
N PRO A 25 1.66 5.09 7.56
CA PRO A 25 2.99 4.50 7.61
C PRO A 25 3.47 4.00 6.25
N TYR A 26 2.58 3.49 5.39
CA TYR A 26 2.94 3.05 4.05
C TYR A 26 3.42 4.23 3.19
N ILE A 27 2.69 5.34 3.21
CA ILE A 27 3.03 6.59 2.51
C ILE A 27 4.39 7.12 2.98
N LEU A 28 4.60 7.17 4.30
CA LEU A 28 5.86 7.61 4.90
C LEU A 28 7.03 6.72 4.47
N MET A 29 6.90 5.40 4.61
CA MET A 29 7.94 4.44 4.21
C MET A 29 8.30 4.59 2.73
N ARG A 30 7.29 4.78 1.86
CA ARG A 30 7.51 4.96 0.42
C ARG A 30 8.25 6.27 0.12
N ASN A 31 7.91 7.36 0.80
CA ASN A 31 8.60 8.64 0.65
C ASN A 31 10.06 8.55 1.15
N GLU A 32 10.31 7.90 2.27
CA GLU A 32 11.66 7.63 2.75
C GLU A 32 12.49 6.82 1.73
N GLU A 33 11.94 5.75 1.15
CA GLU A 33 12.67 4.96 0.14
C GLU A 33 13.05 5.79 -1.09
N ARG A 34 12.18 6.71 -1.52
CA ARG A 34 12.45 7.65 -2.60
C ARG A 34 13.53 8.66 -2.21
N ASP A 35 13.39 9.30 -1.06
CA ASP A 35 14.21 10.44 -0.66
C ASP A 35 15.64 10.01 -0.28
N PHE A 36 15.82 8.81 0.27
CA PHE A 36 17.14 8.27 0.59
C PHE A 36 17.85 7.59 -0.59
N ASN A 37 17.32 7.70 -1.81
CA ASN A 37 17.80 6.98 -3.00
C ASN A 37 17.99 5.47 -2.73
N LYS A 38 17.21 4.90 -1.79
CA LYS A 38 17.21 3.48 -1.42
C LYS A 38 16.38 2.66 -2.41
N LEU A 39 16.21 3.18 -3.63
CA LEU A 39 15.61 2.51 -4.77
C LEU A 39 16.50 1.34 -5.20
N LYS A 40 16.55 0.29 -4.40
CA LYS A 40 16.76 -1.05 -4.93
C LYS A 40 15.53 -1.31 -5.77
N ILE A 41 15.68 -1.15 -7.08
CA ILE A 41 14.66 -1.59 -8.02
C ILE A 41 14.70 -3.12 -7.97
N GLU A 42 13.91 -3.71 -7.09
CA GLU A 42 13.79 -5.18 -6.97
C GLU A 42 12.97 -5.79 -8.12
N GLY A 43 12.64 -4.97 -9.12
CA GLY A 43 11.91 -5.33 -10.32
C GLY A 43 10.85 -4.28 -10.64
N LYS A 44 10.45 -4.23 -11.92
CA LYS A 44 9.38 -3.35 -12.38
C LYS A 44 8.06 -3.65 -11.67
N ASP A 45 7.78 -4.92 -11.41
CA ASP A 45 6.54 -5.37 -10.77
C ASP A 45 6.42 -4.91 -9.32
N VAL A 46 7.51 -4.97 -8.55
CA VAL A 46 7.56 -4.47 -7.17
C VAL A 46 7.36 -2.95 -7.14
N ASP A 47 7.93 -2.24 -8.10
CA ASP A 47 7.82 -0.79 -8.21
C ASP A 47 6.39 -0.33 -8.58
N GLU A 48 5.78 -1.00 -9.55
CA GLU A 48 4.41 -0.72 -10.00
C GLU A 48 3.38 -1.12 -8.93
N ALA A 49 3.55 -2.28 -8.29
CA ALA A 49 2.70 -2.71 -7.19
C ALA A 49 2.76 -1.70 -6.03
N SER A 50 3.97 -1.30 -5.65
CA SER A 50 4.19 -0.39 -4.53
C SER A 50 3.63 1.00 -4.79
N SER A 51 3.77 1.51 -6.02
CA SER A 51 3.20 2.79 -6.44
C SER A 51 1.66 2.75 -6.51
N SER A 52 1.10 1.62 -6.97
CA SER A 52 -0.36 1.43 -6.98
C SER A 52 -0.92 1.42 -5.56
N ILE A 53 -0.28 0.71 -4.63
CA ILE A 53 -0.70 0.66 -3.22
C ILE A 53 -0.56 2.04 -2.55
N PHE A 54 0.46 2.82 -2.90
CA PHE A 54 0.61 4.19 -2.41
C PHE A 54 -0.61 5.05 -2.77
N CYS A 55 -1.06 5.01 -4.04
CA CYS A 55 -2.25 5.75 -4.45
C CYS A 55 -3.51 5.27 -3.72
N LEU A 56 -3.62 3.97 -3.45
CA LEU A 56 -4.76 3.43 -2.69
C LEU A 56 -4.74 3.89 -1.24
N ALA A 57 -3.57 3.90 -0.59
CA ALA A 57 -3.39 4.40 0.76
C ALA A 57 -3.73 5.90 0.87
N ASP A 58 -3.35 6.69 -0.13
CA ASP A 58 -3.68 8.13 -0.20
C ASP A 58 -5.19 8.39 -0.39
N CYS A 59 -5.92 7.43 -0.98
CA CYS A 59 -7.37 7.48 -1.14
C CYS A 59 -8.15 6.90 0.05
N TYR A 60 -7.47 6.49 1.14
CA TYR A 60 -8.14 5.94 2.32
C TYR A 60 -8.71 7.07 3.18
N ASN A 61 -9.97 6.91 3.59
CA ASN A 61 -10.60 7.78 4.58
C ASN A 61 -11.52 6.93 5.48
N HIS A 62 -11.21 6.92 6.78
CA HIS A 62 -11.98 6.18 7.78
C HIS A 62 -13.23 6.92 8.25
N GLU A 63 -13.32 8.22 7.99
CA GLU A 63 -14.42 9.04 8.43
C GLU A 63 -15.68 8.79 7.58
N PRO A 64 -16.88 8.93 8.18
CA PRO A 64 -18.14 8.70 7.49
C PRO A 64 -18.49 9.78 6.47
N ASP A 65 -17.78 10.91 6.45
CA ASP A 65 -17.91 11.99 5.47
C ASP A 65 -17.09 11.76 4.19
N ARG A 66 -16.48 10.57 4.06
CA ARG A 66 -15.68 10.20 2.90
C ARG A 66 -16.41 10.39 1.57
N TYR A 67 -15.67 10.80 0.54
CA TYR A 67 -16.19 10.90 -0.81
C TYR A 67 -16.41 9.52 -1.45
N ASP A 68 -17.27 9.44 -2.47
CA ASP A 68 -17.58 8.18 -3.18
C ASP A 68 -16.35 7.49 -3.81
N TYR A 69 -15.27 8.25 -4.07
CA TYR A 69 -14.03 7.73 -4.62
C TYR A 69 -13.03 7.25 -3.55
N GLU A 70 -13.25 7.62 -2.28
CA GLU A 70 -12.42 7.24 -1.15
C GLU A 70 -12.72 5.82 -0.68
N LEU A 71 -11.76 5.23 0.03
CA LEU A 71 -11.80 3.85 0.45
C LEU A 71 -11.97 3.75 1.95
N ASP A 72 -12.88 2.88 2.37
CA ASP A 72 -12.85 2.32 3.72
C ASP A 72 -11.80 1.22 3.85
N GLU A 73 -11.62 0.72 5.06
CA GLU A 73 -10.65 -0.34 5.35
C GLU A 73 -10.91 -1.58 4.48
N ALA A 74 -12.17 -2.00 4.34
CA ALA A 74 -12.52 -3.20 3.57
C ALA A 74 -12.18 -3.01 2.07
N GLY A 75 -12.51 -1.85 1.52
CA GLY A 75 -12.22 -1.46 0.14
C GLY A 75 -10.72 -1.35 -0.12
N LEU A 76 -9.98 -0.69 0.78
CA LEU A 76 -8.53 -0.58 0.72
C LEU A 76 -7.89 -1.97 0.71
N ARG A 77 -8.24 -2.81 1.68
CA ARG A 77 -7.71 -4.18 1.83
C ARG A 77 -7.96 -5.05 0.61
N LYS A 78 -9.17 -4.99 0.05
CA LYS A 78 -9.53 -5.74 -1.16
C LYS A 78 -8.69 -5.30 -2.36
N LYS A 79 -8.50 -3.99 -2.55
CA LYS A 79 -7.70 -3.44 -3.65
C LYS A 79 -6.21 -3.75 -3.47
N VAL A 80 -5.67 -3.60 -2.27
CA VAL A 80 -4.26 -3.95 -1.95
C VAL A 80 -4.01 -5.44 -2.22
N LYS A 81 -4.90 -6.33 -1.77
CA LYS A 81 -4.81 -7.76 -2.08
C LYS A 81 -4.80 -8.04 -3.59
N SER A 82 -5.70 -7.40 -4.33
CA SER A 82 -5.79 -7.57 -5.79
C SER A 82 -4.51 -7.12 -6.50
N ILE A 83 -3.86 -6.05 -6.02
CA ILE A 83 -2.55 -5.61 -6.55
C ILE A 83 -1.47 -6.66 -6.28
N LEU A 84 -1.37 -7.15 -5.04
CA LEU A 84 -0.38 -8.16 -4.70
C LEU A 84 -0.55 -9.46 -5.51
N GLU A 85 -1.79 -9.91 -5.72
CA GLU A 85 -2.10 -11.06 -6.58
C GLU A 85 -1.76 -10.80 -8.05
N LYS A 86 -2.09 -9.61 -8.58
CA LYS A 86 -1.81 -9.22 -9.98
C LYS A 86 -0.31 -9.33 -10.33
N PHE A 87 0.56 -8.96 -9.39
CA PHE A 87 2.02 -8.98 -9.58
C PHE A 87 2.67 -10.26 -9.03
N ASN A 88 1.89 -11.27 -8.63
CA ASN A 88 2.38 -12.52 -8.04
C ASN A 88 3.30 -12.29 -6.82
N LEU A 89 2.94 -11.31 -6.00
CA LEU A 89 3.66 -10.90 -4.81
C LEU A 89 3.05 -11.44 -3.53
N LEU A 90 1.97 -12.24 -3.59
CA LEU A 90 1.30 -12.81 -2.41
C LEU A 90 1.93 -14.13 -1.97
#